data_AF-A0A1V6IHG8-F1
#
_entry.id   AF-A0A1V6IHG8-F1
#
_cell.length_a   1.000
_cell.length_b   1.000
_cell.length_c   1.000
_cell.angle_alpha   90.00
_cell.angle_beta   90.00
_cell.angle_gamma   90.00
#
_symmetry.space_group_name_H-M   'P 1'
#
loop_
_entity.id
_entity.type
_entity.pdbx_description
1 polymer ?
#
loop_
_entity_poly.entity_id
_entity_poly.type
_entity_poly.pdbx_seq_one_letter_code
_entity_poly.pdbx_strand_id
1 'polypeptide(L)' 'MERTADMIKRQAEKTQFILITLREGMMSRADRLFGVSMYKKGLSSMVALEVEKVVSQEEALA' A
#
# COMPACT_ATOMS: atom_id res chain seq x y z
N MET A 1 -11.42 3.99 -10.99
CA MET A 1 -10.25 3.41 -10.28
C MET A 1 -10.66 2.86 -8.92
N GLU A 2 -11.43 3.61 -8.10
CA GLU A 2 -11.91 3.11 -6.81
C GLU A 2 -12.65 1.77 -6.90
N ARG A 3 -13.58 1.63 -7.85
CA ARG A 3 -14.27 0.35 -8.10
C ARG A 3 -13.31 -0.82 -8.36
N THR A 4 -12.23 -0.58 -9.10
CA THR A 4 -11.21 -1.60 -9.40
C THR A 4 -10.42 -1.96 -8.14
N ALA A 5 -10.05 -0.97 -7.33
CA ALA A 5 -9.38 -1.18 -6.04
C ALA A 5 -10.25 -2.00 -5.09
N ASP A 6 -11.55 -1.68 -5.00
CA ASP A 6 -12.50 -2.39 -4.15
C ASP A 6 -12.74 -3.83 -4.62
N MET A 7 -12.80 -4.05 -5.95
CA MET A 7 -12.89 -5.40 -6.52
C MET A 7 -11.66 -6.25 -6.18
N ILE A 8 -10.46 -5.69 -6.32
CA ILE A 8 -9.21 -6.38 -5.99
C ILE A 8 -9.16 -6.67 -4.49
N LYS A 9 -9.57 -5.73 -3.64
CA LYS A 9 -9.64 -5.94 -2.19
C LYS A 9 -10.54 -7.11 -1.81
N ARG A 10 -11.73 -7.20 -2.42
CA ARG A 10 -12.64 -8.34 -2.19
C ARG A 10 -12.04 -9.67 -2.64
N GLN A 11 -11.35 -9.68 -3.78
CA GLN A 11 -10.70 -10.90 -4.27
C GLN A 11 -9.47 -11.28 -3.43
N ALA A 12 -8.84 -10.30 -2.77
CA ALA A 12 -7.65 -10.51 -1.97
C ALA A 12 -7.87 -11.42 -0.75
N GLU A 13 -9.12 -11.60 -0.30
CA GLU A 13 -9.49 -12.56 0.75
C GLU A 13 -9.13 -14.01 0.40
N LYS A 14 -9.09 -14.34 -0.90
CA LYS A 14 -8.85 -15.71 -1.38
C LYS A 14 -7.54 -15.88 -2.14
N THR A 15 -6.88 -14.78 -2.51
CA THR A 15 -5.69 -14.79 -3.36
C THR A 15 -4.81 -13.61 -3.02
N GLN A 16 -3.51 -13.83 -2.87
CA GLN A 16 -2.59 -12.73 -2.61
C GLN A 16 -2.35 -11.90 -3.88
N PHE A 17 -2.61 -10.60 -3.81
CA PHE A 17 -2.30 -9.66 -4.89
C PHE A 17 -1.05 -8.84 -4.55
N ILE A 18 -0.15 -8.72 -5.52
CA ILE A 18 0.98 -7.79 -5.49
C ILE A 18 0.74 -6.77 -6.59
N LEU A 19 0.62 -5.49 -6.21
CA LEU A 19 0.33 -4.41 -7.14
C LEU A 19 1.46 -3.39 -7.13
N ILE A 20 1.87 -2.96 -8.33
CA ILE A 20 2.78 -1.84 -8.53
C ILE A 20 1.95 -0.69 -9.08
N THR A 21 1.84 0.40 -8.33
CA THR A 21 0.99 1.53 -8.67
C THR A 21 1.54 2.84 -8.12
N LEU A 22 1.28 3.93 -8.84
CA LEU A 22 1.52 5.31 -8.37
C LEU A 22 0.22 6.01 -7.95
N ARG A 23 -0.91 5.29 -7.94
CA ARG A 23 -2.25 5.86 -7.70
C ARG A 23 -2.63 5.74 -6.23
N GLU A 24 -2.85 6.87 -5.58
CA GLU A 24 -3.25 6.95 -4.17
C GLU A 24 -4.48 6.10 -3.84
N GLY A 25 -5.53 6.16 -4.67
CA GLY A 25 -6.75 5.38 -4.41
C GLY A 25 -6.56 3.86 -4.39
N MET A 26 -5.51 3.33 -5.03
CA MET A 26 -5.13 1.92 -4.92
C MET A 26 -4.29 1.67 -3.65
N MET A 27 -3.39 2.61 -3.33
CA MET A 27 -2.54 2.54 -2.14
C MET A 27 -3.35 2.61 -0.85
N SER A 28 -4.42 3.42 -0.81
CA SER A 28 -5.26 3.61 0.37
C SER A 28 -6.09 2.36 0.75
N ARG A 29 -6.28 1.43 -0.19
CA ARG A 29 -7.07 0.20 0.01
C ARG A 29 -6.18 -1.05 0.19
N ALA A 30 -4.86 -0.88 0.12
CA ALA A 30 -3.90 -1.96 0.33
C ALA A 30 -3.72 -2.25 1.83
N ASP A 31 -3.47 -3.51 2.18
CA ASP A 31 -3.13 -3.89 3.56
C ASP A 31 -1.72 -3.41 3.95
N ARG A 32 -0.78 -3.51 3.00
CA ARG A 32 0.63 -3.18 3.17
C ARG A 32 1.13 -2.39 1.98
N LEU A 33 1.96 -1.39 2.26
CA LEU A 33 2.64 -0.58 1.26
C LEU A 33 4.15 -0.82 1.35
N PHE A 34 4.77 -1.09 0.21
CA PHE A 34 6.21 -1.24 0.10
C PHE A 34 6.76 -0.05 -0.68
N GLY A 35 7.39 0.88 0.03
CA GLY A 35 8.09 2.01 -0.57
C GLY A 35 9.45 1.53 -1.06
N VAL A 36 9.70 1.61 -2.36
CA VAL A 36 11.01 1.30 -2.96
C VAL A 36 11.64 2.59 -3.45
N SER A 37 12.88 2.84 -3.04
CA SER A 37 13.64 4.02 -3.42
C SER A 37 15.05 3.63 -3.87
N MET A 38 15.62 4.41 -4.79
CA MET A 38 17.01 4.25 -5.22
C MET A 38 17.88 5.23 -4.43
N TYR A 39 18.64 4.74 -3.45
CA TYR A 39 19.55 5.61 -2.68
C TYR A 39 20.89 5.84 -3.39
N LYS A 40 21.30 4.89 -4.23
CA LYS A 40 22.50 4.96 -5.08
C LYS A 40 22.19 4.29 -6.42
N LYS A 41 22.87 4.73 -7.49
CA LYS A 41 22.72 4.14 -8.83
C LYS A 41 22.91 2.62 -8.77
N GLY A 42 21.87 1.88 -9.14
CA GLY A 42 21.84 0.42 -9.13
C GLY A 42 21.50 -0.25 -7.78
N LEU A 43 21.24 0.50 -6.72
CA LEU A 43 20.92 -0.04 -5.39
C LEU A 43 19.58 0.49 -4.87
N SER A 44 18.58 -0.39 -4.86
CA SER A 44 17.27 -0.14 -4.27
C SER A 44 17.29 -0.40 -2.77
N SER A 45 16.59 0.44 -2.01
CA SER A 45 16.21 0.18 -0.62
C SER A 45 14.69 0.12 -0.52
N MET A 46 14.17 -0.74 0.37
CA MET A 46 12.74 -0.96 0.56
C MET A 46 12.36 -0.69 2.01
N VAL A 47 11.22 -0.02 2.20
CA VAL A 47 10.56 0.18 3.49
C VAL A 47 9.15 -0.40 3.42
N ALA A 48 8.73 -1.10 4.47
CA ALA A 48 7.40 -1.67 4.59
C ALA A 48 6.55 -0.85 5.58
N LEU A 49 5.32 -0.56 5.18
CA LEU A 49 4.33 0.19 5.95
C LEU A 49 3.04 -0.65 6.03
N GLU A 50 2.43 -0.69 7.21
CA GLU A 50 1.10 -1.30 7.40
C GLU A 50 0.07 -0.19 7.48
N VAL A 51 -0.89 -0.17 6.55
CA VAL A 51 -1.81 0.97 6.37
C VAL A 51 -2.73 1.14 7.58
N GLU A 52 -3.18 0.04 8.19
CA GLU A 52 -4.02 0.06 9.41
C GLU A 52 -3.34 0.74 10.60
N LYS A 53 -2.01 0.65 10.72
CA LYS A 53 -1.25 1.28 11.80
C LYS A 53 -1.06 2.78 11.60
N VAL A 54 -1.12 3.26 10.36
CA VAL A 54 -0.97 4.69 10.06
C VAL A 54 -2.26 5.43 10.42
N VAL A 55 -3.41 4.90 10.04
CA VAL A 55 -4.72 5.51 10.31
C VAL A 55 -4.98 5.63 11.82
N SER A 56 -4.64 4.59 12.60
CA SER A 56 -4.84 4.59 14.06
C SER A 56 -3.94 5.56 14.84
N GLN A 57 -2.76 5.91 14.31
CA GLN A 57 -1.89 6.92 14.96
C GLN A 57 -2.33 8.35 14.68
N GLU A 58 -2.94 8.59 13.52
CA GLU A 58 -3.47 9.89 13.15
C GLU A 58 -4.67 10.27 14.02
N GLU A 59 -5.54 9.30 14.36
CA GLU A 59 -6.64 9.47 15.31
C GLU A 59 -6.18 9.63 16.78
N ALA A 60 -4.99 9.13 17.14
CA ALA A 60 -4.44 9.26 18.49
C ALA A 60 -3.67 10.58 18.70
N LEU A 61 -3.29 11.27 17.62
CA LEU A 61 -2.61 12.57 17.63
C LEU A 61 -3.54 13.76 17.35
N ALA A 62 -4.80 13.51 16.99
CA ALA A 62 -5.85 14.51 16.79
C ALA A 62 -6.71 14.70 18.05
#